data_AF-A0A2U0TCZ8-F1
#
_entry.id   AF-A0A2U0TCZ8-F1
#
_cell.length_a   1.000
_cell.length_b   1.000
_cell.length_c   1.000
_cell.angle_alpha   90.00
_cell.angle_beta   90.00
_cell.angle_gamma   90.00
#
_symmetry.space_group_name_H-M   'P 1'
#
loop_
_entity.id
_entity.type
_entity.pdbx_description
1 polymer ?
#
loop_
_entity_poly.entity_id
_entity_poly.type
_entity_poly.pdbx_seq_one_letter_code
_entity_poly.pdbx_strand_id
1 'polypeptide(L)'
;MSYYTLWAIAFGLSMDAFAVAVAKGLCLIEFSWKFALRIALCFGLFQALMPLLGYYIGSHFSQFTREIDHWIAFALLGLIGINMIREALSEDNDEEDLTDFTLKHLLTLGIATSIDALAMGISFAFLQVNIGESVAIIGATTAILCIIGVKAGHWLGRKIRQQAELLGGLMLIAIGVHVLYEHHVFG
;
A
#
# COMPACT_ATOMS: atom_id res chain seq x y z
N MET A 1 1.22 2.79 26.36
CA MET A 1 0.28 2.21 25.37
C MET A 1 0.15 0.72 25.60
N SER A 2 -1.04 0.14 25.39
CA SER A 2 -1.22 -1.32 25.44
C SER A 2 -0.63 -1.95 24.18
N TYR A 3 0.01 -3.12 24.33
CA TYR A 3 0.60 -3.85 23.20
C TYR A 3 -0.40 -4.13 22.08
N TYR A 4 -1.67 -4.39 22.42
CA TYR A 4 -2.73 -4.62 21.44
C TYR A 4 -2.98 -3.42 20.53
N THR A 5 -2.93 -2.20 21.08
CA THR A 5 -3.12 -0.95 20.32
C THR A 5 -1.97 -0.74 19.34
N LEU A 6 -0.74 -1.06 19.75
CA LEU A 6 0.44 -0.93 18.91
C LEU A 6 0.39 -1.90 17.72
N TRP A 7 0.00 -3.16 17.95
CA TRP A 7 -0.21 -4.13 16.87
C TRP A 7 -1.34 -3.73 15.92
N ALA A 8 -2.45 -3.18 16.45
CA ALA A 8 -3.54 -2.69 15.64
C ALA A 8 -3.11 -1.50 14.76
N ILE A 9 -2.34 -0.56 15.31
CA ILE A 9 -1.77 0.56 14.56
C ILE A 9 -0.80 0.05 13.50
N ALA A 10 0.13 -0.85 13.85
CA ALA A 10 1.09 -1.41 12.92
C ALA A 10 0.41 -2.13 11.74
N PHE A 11 -0.64 -2.89 12.02
CA PHE A 11 -1.43 -3.53 10.97
C PHE A 11 -2.16 -2.50 10.11
N GLY A 12 -2.83 -1.53 10.72
CA GLY A 12 -3.56 -0.47 10.00
C GLY A 12 -2.67 0.36 9.08
N LEU A 13 -1.53 0.86 9.59
CA LEU A 13 -0.53 1.59 8.81
C LEU A 13 0.03 0.76 7.65
N SER A 14 0.11 -0.57 7.81
CA SER A 14 0.68 -1.42 6.76
C SER A 14 -0.29 -1.70 5.61
N MET A 15 -1.57 -1.31 5.73
CA MET A 15 -2.60 -1.68 4.75
C MET A 15 -2.41 -1.00 3.39
N ASP A 16 -1.94 0.24 3.35
CA ASP A 16 -1.73 0.97 2.09
C ASP A 16 -0.58 0.33 1.30
N ALA A 17 0.54 0.07 1.98
CA ALA A 17 1.67 -0.67 1.41
C ALA A 17 1.30 -2.11 1.00
N PHE A 18 0.40 -2.77 1.76
CA PHE A 18 -0.13 -4.08 1.40
C PHE A 18 -0.98 -4.04 0.13
N ALA A 19 -1.89 -3.07 0.00
CA ALA A 19 -2.75 -2.90 -1.17
C ALA A 19 -1.90 -2.69 -2.44
N VAL A 20 -0.90 -1.82 -2.35
CA VAL A 20 0.05 -1.58 -3.46
C VAL A 20 0.87 -2.84 -3.79
N ALA A 21 1.31 -3.60 -2.77
CA ALA A 21 2.01 -4.86 -2.98
C ALA A 21 1.12 -5.92 -3.68
N VAL A 22 -0.17 -6.01 -3.32
CA VAL A 22 -1.14 -6.86 -4.02
C VAL A 22 -1.33 -6.40 -5.46
N ALA A 23 -1.50 -5.10 -5.70
CA ALA A 23 -1.67 -4.52 -7.03
C ALA A 23 -0.46 -4.83 -7.94
N LYS A 24 0.77 -4.56 -7.48
CA LYS A 24 2.00 -4.92 -8.20
C LYS A 24 2.11 -6.45 -8.39
N GLY A 25 1.64 -7.24 -7.43
CA GLY A 25 1.56 -8.69 -7.54
C GLY A 25 0.63 -9.18 -8.65
N LEU A 26 -0.53 -8.55 -8.83
CA LEU A 26 -1.50 -8.89 -9.89
C LEU A 26 -0.91 -8.72 -11.29
N CYS A 27 -0.01 -7.76 -11.47
CA CYS A 27 0.66 -7.48 -12.74
C CYS A 27 1.82 -8.44 -13.06
N LEU A 28 2.28 -9.26 -12.11
CA LEU A 28 3.39 -10.19 -12.33
C LEU A 28 2.96 -11.42 -13.15
N ILE A 29 3.66 -11.63 -14.27
CA ILE A 29 3.53 -12.84 -15.10
C ILE A 29 4.16 -14.05 -14.40
N GLU A 30 5.36 -13.87 -13.83
CA GLU A 30 6.08 -14.89 -13.08
C GLU A 30 6.45 -14.39 -11.69
N PHE A 31 6.33 -15.26 -10.68
CA PHE A 31 6.69 -14.90 -9.32
C PHE A 31 8.20 -14.75 -9.16
N SER A 32 8.65 -13.58 -8.71
CA SER A 32 10.06 -13.30 -8.41
C SER A 32 10.25 -12.98 -6.93
N TRP A 33 10.95 -13.87 -6.22
CA TRP A 33 11.34 -13.64 -4.82
C TRP A 33 12.17 -12.37 -4.65
N LYS A 34 13.03 -12.06 -5.62
CA LYS A 34 13.84 -10.83 -5.59
C LYS A 34 12.96 -9.58 -5.63
N PHE A 35 11.89 -9.62 -6.42
CA PHE A 35 10.95 -8.51 -6.52
C PHE A 35 10.11 -8.36 -5.24
N ALA A 36 9.55 -9.45 -4.73
CA ALA A 36 8.81 -9.44 -3.46
C ALA A 36 9.67 -8.91 -2.31
N LEU A 37 10.95 -9.31 -2.24
CA LEU A 37 11.88 -8.82 -1.23
C LEU A 37 12.21 -7.33 -1.40
N ARG A 38 12.37 -6.84 -2.65
CA ARG A 38 12.57 -5.40 -2.92
C ARG A 38 11.40 -4.56 -2.43
N ILE A 39 10.17 -4.97 -2.73
CA ILE A 39 8.94 -4.33 -2.23
C ILE A 39 8.95 -4.34 -0.70
N ALA A 40 9.08 -5.52 -0.09
CA ALA A 40 9.03 -5.67 1.36
C ALA A 40 10.08 -4.83 2.09
N LEU A 41 11.30 -4.79 1.58
CA LEU A 41 12.37 -3.97 2.16
C LEU A 41 12.13 -2.48 1.94
N CYS A 42 11.66 -2.08 0.76
CA CYS A 42 11.39 -0.67 0.46
C CYS A 42 10.26 -0.13 1.36
N PHE A 43 9.08 -0.74 1.30
CA PHE A 43 7.93 -0.31 2.10
C PHE A 43 8.17 -0.51 3.60
N GLY A 44 8.76 -1.64 4.02
CA GLY A 44 9.08 -1.86 5.43
C GLY A 44 10.08 -0.85 5.99
N LEU A 45 11.06 -0.41 5.19
CA LEU A 45 12.01 0.61 5.60
C LEU A 45 11.38 2.00 5.65
N PHE A 46 10.57 2.39 4.66
CA PHE A 46 9.85 3.67 4.71
C PHE A 46 8.84 3.73 5.85
N GLN A 47 8.08 2.66 6.08
CA GLN A 47 7.11 2.58 7.17
C GLN A 47 7.77 2.53 8.55
N ALA A 48 9.05 2.16 8.64
CA ALA A 48 9.84 2.29 9.86
C ALA A 48 10.43 3.71 10.01
N LEU A 49 10.98 4.26 8.93
CA LEU A 49 11.70 5.52 8.94
C LEU A 49 10.77 6.72 9.14
N MET A 50 9.58 6.70 8.53
CA MET A 50 8.62 7.80 8.63
C MET A 50 8.11 8.03 10.06
N PRO A 51 7.63 7.02 10.81
CA PRO A 51 7.26 7.22 12.22
C PRO A 51 8.41 7.72 13.08
N LEU A 52 9.65 7.30 12.79
CA LEU A 52 10.83 7.77 13.51
C LEU A 52 11.10 9.26 13.25
N LEU A 53 11.03 9.69 11.98
CA LEU A 53 11.13 11.11 11.62
C LEU A 53 10.02 11.93 12.26
N GLY A 54 8.79 11.43 12.19
CA GLY A 54 7.62 12.08 12.78
C GLY A 54 7.77 12.26 14.28
N TYR A 55 8.24 11.22 14.97
CA TYR A 55 8.51 11.27 16.40
C TYR A 55 9.55 12.33 16.74
N TYR A 56 10.65 12.40 15.99
CA TYR A 56 11.69 13.40 16.23
C TYR A 56 11.13 14.82 16.02
N ILE A 57 10.43 15.06 14.91
CA ILE A 57 9.76 16.34 14.64
C ILE A 57 8.82 16.69 15.80
N GLY A 58 7.91 15.77 16.18
CA GLY A 58 6.95 15.99 17.26
C GLY A 58 7.61 16.25 18.62
N SER A 59 8.71 15.57 18.93
CA SER A 59 9.44 15.75 20.19
C SER A 59 10.10 17.12 20.33
N HIS A 60 10.56 17.72 19.22
CA HIS A 60 11.08 19.09 19.19
C HIS A 60 9.98 20.12 19.45
N PHE A 61 8.76 19.89 18.96
CA PHE A 61 7.60 20.74 19.24
C PHE A 61 7.07 20.56 20.68
N SER A 62 7.12 19.34 21.23
CA SER A 62 6.65 19.01 22.59
C SER A 62 7.38 19.78 23.70
N GLN A 63 8.65 20.16 23.50
CA GLN A 63 9.40 20.94 24.49
C GLN A 63 8.90 22.38 24.65
N PHE A 64 8.13 22.92 23.69
CA PHE A 64 7.73 24.32 23.69
C PHE A 64 6.35 24.59 24.33
N THR A 65 5.52 23.58 24.63
CA THR A 65 4.09 23.88 24.89
C THR A 65 3.29 22.84 25.69
N ARG A 66 3.43 22.83 27.03
CA ARG A 66 2.68 21.94 27.95
C ARG A 66 1.16 22.22 28.11
N GLU A 67 0.59 23.25 27.45
CA GLU A 67 -0.85 23.57 27.54
C GLU A 67 -1.60 23.48 26.20
N ILE A 68 -0.91 23.34 25.06
CA ILE A 68 -1.54 23.28 23.71
C ILE A 68 -1.55 21.83 23.15
N ASP A 69 -1.04 20.86 23.91
CA ASP A 69 -0.84 19.46 23.51
C ASP A 69 -2.04 18.79 22.82
N HIS A 70 -3.27 19.06 23.27
CA HIS A 70 -4.47 18.41 22.70
C HIS A 70 -4.96 19.06 21.41
N TRP A 71 -4.81 20.39 21.26
CA TRP A 71 -5.25 21.12 20.08
C TRP A 71 -4.31 20.90 18.89
N ILE A 72 -3.02 20.76 19.14
CA ILE A 72 -2.04 20.41 18.09
C ILE A 72 -2.30 19.00 17.57
N ALA A 73 -2.49 18.02 18.45
CA ALA A 73 -2.84 16.66 18.04
C ALA A 73 -4.13 16.63 17.21
N PHE A 74 -5.18 17.35 17.64
CA PHE A 74 -6.44 17.48 16.90
C PHE A 74 -6.25 18.14 15.52
N ALA A 75 -5.47 19.23 15.44
CA ALA A 75 -5.21 19.92 14.18
C ALA A 75 -4.40 19.04 13.21
N LEU A 76 -3.42 18.28 13.72
CA LEU A 76 -2.61 17.38 12.92
C LEU A 76 -3.47 16.19 12.42
N LEU A 77 -4.21 15.52 13.30
CA LEU A 77 -5.16 14.45 12.97
C LEU A 77 -6.25 14.92 11.99
N GLY A 78 -6.76 16.14 12.17
CA GLY A 78 -7.70 16.76 11.26
C GLY A 78 -7.09 17.01 9.88
N LEU A 79 -5.88 17.57 9.81
CA LEU A 79 -5.16 17.77 8.55
C LEU A 79 -4.87 16.45 7.84
N ILE A 80 -4.46 15.40 8.55
CA ILE A 80 -4.23 14.06 7.99
C ILE A 80 -5.54 13.49 7.45
N GLY A 81 -6.60 13.50 8.27
CA GLY A 81 -7.91 12.98 7.87
C GLY A 81 -8.46 13.71 6.64
N ILE A 82 -8.31 15.03 6.59
CA ILE A 82 -8.70 15.85 5.43
C ILE A 82 -7.84 15.49 4.21
N ASN A 83 -6.53 15.31 4.36
CA ASN A 83 -5.67 14.98 3.23
C ASN A 83 -5.99 13.58 2.67
N MET A 84 -6.20 12.58 3.54
CA MET A 84 -6.65 11.23 3.11
C MET A 84 -8.01 11.26 2.42
N ILE A 85 -8.95 12.07 2.92
CA ILE A 85 -10.27 12.26 2.26
C ILE A 85 -10.08 12.94 0.91
N ARG A 86 -9.24 13.98 0.83
CA ARG A 86 -8.96 14.66 -0.43
C ARG A 86 -8.32 13.72 -1.44
N GLU A 87 -7.32 12.94 -1.04
CA GLU A 87 -6.64 11.95 -1.88
C GLU A 87 -7.64 10.88 -2.38
N ALA A 88 -8.50 10.38 -1.51
CA ALA A 88 -9.54 9.41 -1.87
C ALA A 88 -10.62 9.97 -2.82
N LEU A 89 -10.88 11.29 -2.78
CA LEU A 89 -11.82 11.98 -3.69
C LEU A 89 -11.14 12.58 -4.93
N SER A 90 -9.80 12.61 -4.95
CA SER A 90 -9.04 13.08 -6.11
C SER A 90 -8.92 11.90 -7.08
N GLU A 91 -9.73 11.89 -8.12
CA GLU A 91 -9.46 11.09 -9.33
C GLU A 91 -8.24 11.69 -10.05
N ASP A 92 -7.06 11.65 -9.42
CA ASP A 92 -5.86 12.04 -10.15
C ASP A 92 -5.61 10.98 -11.23
N ASN A 93 -5.63 11.44 -12.48
CA ASN A 93 -5.36 10.66 -13.69
C ASN A 93 -3.87 10.32 -13.84
N ASP A 94 -3.13 10.26 -12.73
CA ASP A 94 -1.86 9.56 -12.69
C ASP A 94 -2.24 8.08 -12.65
N GLU A 95 -2.44 7.49 -13.83
CA GLU A 95 -2.39 6.04 -13.99
C GLU A 95 -1.04 5.61 -13.41
N GLU A 96 -1.01 5.24 -12.12
CA GLU A 96 0.15 4.63 -11.51
C GLU A 96 0.50 3.46 -12.41
N ASP A 97 1.67 3.51 -13.04
CA ASP A 97 2.09 2.43 -13.91
C ASP A 97 2.41 1.23 -13.01
N LEU A 98 1.37 0.42 -12.74
CA LEU A 98 1.46 -0.79 -11.95
C LEU A 98 2.39 -1.82 -12.63
N THR A 99 2.76 -1.62 -13.89
CA THR A 99 3.72 -2.45 -14.62
C THR A 99 5.16 -1.92 -14.56
N ASP A 100 5.39 -0.69 -14.09
CA ASP A 100 6.74 -0.20 -13.83
C ASP A 100 7.30 -0.78 -12.51
N PHE A 101 8.30 -1.64 -12.65
CA PHE A 101 9.00 -2.30 -11.55
C PHE A 101 10.34 -1.65 -11.20
N THR A 102 10.60 -0.45 -11.71
CA THR A 102 11.83 0.31 -11.47
C THR A 102 11.94 0.72 -10.00
N LEU A 103 13.16 0.67 -9.46
CA LEU A 103 13.43 1.06 -8.07
C LEU A 103 12.97 2.49 -7.77
N LYS A 104 13.12 3.42 -8.73
CA LYS A 104 12.67 4.80 -8.59
C LYS A 104 11.16 4.89 -8.34
N HIS A 105 10.35 4.18 -9.12
CA HIS A 105 8.90 4.13 -8.93
C HIS A 105 8.54 3.54 -7.56
N LEU A 106 9.23 2.46 -7.16
CA LEU A 106 9.01 1.83 -5.87
C LEU A 106 9.35 2.76 -4.69
N LEU A 107 10.41 3.56 -4.81
CA LEU A 107 10.78 4.56 -3.82
C LEU A 107 9.72 5.68 -3.74
N THR A 108 9.22 6.16 -4.89
CA THR A 108 8.16 7.18 -4.92
C THR A 108 6.88 6.68 -4.23
N LEU A 109 6.44 5.46 -4.58
CA LEU A 109 5.28 4.81 -3.94
C LEU A 109 5.51 4.60 -2.44
N GLY A 110 6.70 4.16 -2.05
CA GLY A 110 7.06 3.98 -0.65
C GLY A 110 7.01 5.30 0.13
N ILE A 111 7.41 6.43 -0.47
CA ILE A 111 7.28 7.73 0.18
C ILE A 111 5.80 8.13 0.28
N ALA A 112 5.05 8.05 -0.82
CA ALA A 112 3.65 8.47 -0.87
C ALA A 112 2.77 7.70 0.14
N THR A 113 2.92 6.37 0.18
CA THR A 113 2.17 5.48 1.09
C THR A 113 2.61 5.54 2.54
N SER A 114 3.72 6.20 2.87
CA SER A 114 4.23 6.31 4.25
C SER A 114 4.03 7.69 4.87
N ILE A 115 3.34 8.61 4.20
CA ILE A 115 3.03 9.95 4.73
C ILE A 115 2.10 9.86 5.95
N ASP A 116 1.18 8.91 5.95
CA ASP A 116 0.31 8.59 7.09
C ASP A 116 1.14 8.16 8.32
N ALA A 117 2.18 7.36 8.10
CA ALA A 117 3.07 6.82 9.11
C ALA A 117 3.93 7.88 9.76
N LEU A 118 4.38 8.87 8.98
CA LEU A 118 5.06 10.06 9.49
C LEU A 118 4.17 10.77 10.52
N ALA A 119 2.90 10.93 10.19
CA ALA A 119 1.96 11.66 11.01
C ALA A 119 1.56 10.89 12.28
N MET A 120 1.47 9.56 12.19
CA MET A 120 1.35 8.68 13.36
C MET A 120 2.60 8.77 14.26
N GLY A 121 3.79 8.89 13.68
CA GLY A 121 5.05 9.14 14.40
C GLY A 121 5.02 10.41 15.25
N ILE A 122 4.48 11.51 14.71
CA ILE A 122 4.31 12.77 15.47
C ILE A 122 3.41 12.52 16.68
N SER A 123 2.34 11.75 16.50
CA SER A 123 1.44 11.38 17.60
C SER A 123 2.16 10.55 18.68
N PHE A 124 3.06 9.65 18.31
CA PHE A 124 3.86 8.88 19.30
C PHE A 124 4.76 9.73 20.18
N ALA A 125 5.20 10.91 19.72
CA ALA A 125 5.99 11.84 20.53
C ALA A 125 5.21 12.34 21.75
N PHE A 126 3.91 12.58 21.59
CA PHE A 126 3.02 13.01 22.67
C PHE A 126 2.57 11.85 23.57
N LEU A 127 2.52 10.63 23.02
CA LEU A 127 2.07 9.43 23.73
C LEU A 127 3.16 8.73 24.56
N GLN A 128 4.38 9.29 24.60
CA GLN A 128 5.57 8.77 25.30
C GLN A 128 5.78 7.25 25.11
N VAL A 129 5.62 6.78 23.88
CA VAL A 129 5.80 5.36 23.52
C VAL A 129 7.27 5.08 23.25
N ASN A 130 7.71 3.84 23.50
CA ASN A 130 9.03 3.39 23.05
C ASN A 130 9.05 3.35 21.51
N ILE A 131 9.63 4.39 20.91
CA ILE A 131 9.67 4.56 19.45
C ILE A 131 10.48 3.46 18.77
N GLY A 132 11.55 2.96 19.40
CA GLY A 132 12.38 1.90 18.83
C GLY A 132 11.61 0.60 18.63
N GLU A 133 10.86 0.19 19.64
CA GLU A 133 10.00 -1.00 19.56
C GLU A 133 8.85 -0.80 18.56
N SER A 134 8.22 0.38 18.57
CA SER A 134 7.11 0.70 17.67
C SER A 134 7.52 0.64 16.20
N VAL A 135 8.63 1.30 15.86
CA VAL A 135 9.20 1.36 14.51
C VAL A 135 9.60 -0.03 14.02
N ALA A 136 10.21 -0.85 14.88
CA ALA A 136 10.59 -2.22 14.54
C ALA A 136 9.36 -3.09 14.23
N ILE A 137 8.31 -3.00 15.06
CA ILE A 137 7.08 -3.78 14.85
C ILE A 137 6.35 -3.32 13.58
N ILE A 138 6.22 -2.00 13.37
CA ILE A 138 5.58 -1.45 12.16
C ILE A 138 6.32 -1.92 10.92
N GLY A 139 7.63 -1.65 10.81
CA GLY A 139 8.42 -2.01 9.62
C GLY A 139 8.44 -3.51 9.35
N ALA A 140 8.56 -4.34 10.39
CA ALA A 140 8.52 -5.80 10.23
C ALA A 140 7.14 -6.29 9.78
N THR A 141 6.07 -5.75 10.36
CA THR A 141 4.69 -6.10 9.98
C THR A 141 4.43 -5.72 8.53
N THR A 142 4.82 -4.51 8.11
CA THR A 142 4.70 -4.05 6.73
C THR A 142 5.48 -4.95 5.77
N ALA A 143 6.74 -5.27 6.09
CA ALA A 143 7.56 -6.14 5.23
C ALA A 143 6.92 -7.53 5.04
N ILE A 144 6.42 -8.15 6.12
CA ILE A 144 5.75 -9.45 6.06
C ILE A 144 4.48 -9.35 5.23
N LEU A 145 3.64 -8.35 5.48
CA LEU A 145 2.40 -8.13 4.74
C LEU A 145 2.67 -7.90 3.26
N CYS A 146 3.66 -7.08 2.89
CA CYS A 146 4.01 -6.88 1.49
C CYS A 146 4.43 -8.18 0.78
N ILE A 147 5.20 -9.07 1.42
CA ILE A 147 5.53 -10.38 0.83
C ILE A 147 4.28 -11.21 0.58
N ILE A 148 3.39 -11.25 1.58
CA ILE A 148 2.10 -11.95 1.48
C ILE A 148 1.26 -11.31 0.36
N GLY A 149 1.25 -9.98 0.27
CA GLY A 149 0.51 -9.20 -0.70
C GLY A 149 0.94 -9.49 -2.13
N VAL A 150 2.25 -9.44 -2.41
CA VAL A 150 2.78 -9.79 -3.74
C VAL A 150 2.43 -11.22 -4.13
N LYS A 151 2.56 -12.17 -3.20
CA LYS A 151 2.23 -13.58 -3.44
C LYS A 151 0.74 -13.80 -3.69
N ALA A 152 -0.11 -13.17 -2.88
CA ALA A 152 -1.56 -13.21 -3.05
C ALA A 152 -1.95 -12.58 -4.39
N GLY A 153 -1.47 -11.36 -4.68
CA GLY A 153 -1.70 -10.66 -5.94
C GLY A 153 -1.33 -11.51 -7.15
N HIS A 154 -0.14 -12.12 -7.16
CA HIS A 154 0.28 -12.98 -8.27
C HIS A 154 -0.64 -14.19 -8.46
N TRP A 155 -1.06 -14.84 -7.36
CA TRP A 155 -2.00 -15.97 -7.43
C TRP A 155 -3.38 -15.55 -7.96
N LEU A 156 -3.92 -14.41 -7.49
CA LEU A 156 -5.17 -13.85 -8.00
C LEU A 156 -5.04 -13.47 -9.50
N GLY A 157 -3.94 -12.84 -9.89
CA GLY A 157 -3.70 -12.37 -11.26
C GLY A 157 -3.67 -13.52 -12.27
N ARG A 158 -3.04 -14.65 -11.90
CA ARG A 158 -3.06 -15.88 -12.71
C ARG A 158 -4.48 -16.42 -12.91
N LYS A 159 -5.30 -16.44 -11.86
CA LYS A 159 -6.69 -16.94 -11.93
C LYS A 159 -7.56 -16.05 -12.81
N ILE A 160 -7.45 -14.73 -12.67
CA ILE A 160 -8.19 -13.76 -13.48
C ILE A 160 -7.79 -13.86 -14.96
N ARG A 161 -6.49 -13.97 -15.25
CA ARG A 161 -5.98 -14.13 -16.62
C ARG A 161 -6.53 -15.41 -17.28
N GLN A 162 -6.50 -16.53 -16.57
CA GLN A 162 -7.05 -17.79 -17.08
C GLN A 162 -8.56 -17.68 -17.41
N GLN A 163 -9.33 -16.98 -16.57
CA GLN A 163 -10.75 -16.74 -16.81
C GLN A 163 -10.97 -15.82 -18.02
N ALA A 164 -10.16 -14.77 -18.18
CA ALA A 164 -10.22 -13.87 -19.33
C ALA A 164 -9.87 -14.59 -20.64
N GLU A 165 -8.84 -15.45 -20.64
CA GLU A 165 -8.46 -16.27 -21.81
C GLU A 165 -9.57 -17.25 -22.21
N LEU A 166 -10.23 -17.90 -21.24
CA LEU A 166 -11.36 -18.79 -21.51
C LEU A 166 -12.54 -18.04 -22.14
N LEU A 167 -12.90 -16.87 -21.60
CA LEU A 167 -13.97 -16.03 -22.13
C LEU A 167 -13.64 -15.52 -23.54
N GLY A 168 -12.41 -15.07 -23.76
CA GLY A 168 -11.94 -14.65 -25.08
C GLY A 168 -11.99 -15.79 -26.11
N GLY A 169 -11.55 -16.99 -25.72
CA GLY A 169 -11.64 -18.19 -26.56
C GLY A 169 -13.08 -18.56 -26.91
N LEU A 170 -13.99 -18.53 -25.94
CA LEU A 170 -15.42 -18.77 -26.17
C LEU A 170 -16.03 -17.73 -27.13
N MET A 171 -15.67 -16.47 -26.97
CA MET A 171 -16.12 -15.38 -27.85
C MET A 171 -15.62 -15.59 -29.29
N LEU A 172 -14.37 -16.00 -29.49
CA LEU A 172 -13.82 -16.31 -30.81
C LEU A 172 -14.52 -17.50 -31.47
N ILE A 173 -14.83 -18.56 -30.72
CA ILE A 173 -15.60 -19.70 -31.23
C ILE A 173 -16.99 -19.23 -31.66
N ALA A 174 -17.68 -18.42 -30.85
CA ALA A 174 -19.00 -17.89 -31.18
C ALA A 174 -18.98 -17.06 -32.47
N ILE A 175 -17.96 -16.21 -32.64
CA ILE A 175 -17.77 -15.42 -33.87
C ILE A 175 -17.51 -16.35 -35.07
N GLY A 176 -16.64 -17.35 -34.93
CA GLY A 176 -16.36 -18.31 -36.01
C GLY A 176 -17.60 -19.10 -36.46
N VAL A 177 -18.44 -19.52 -35.50
CA VAL A 177 -19.73 -20.17 -35.80
C VAL A 177 -20.68 -19.20 -36.50
N HIS A 178 -20.75 -17.94 -36.06
CA HIS A 178 -21.59 -16.93 -36.70
C HIS A 178 -21.21 -16.70 -38.17
N VAL A 179 -19.89 -16.61 -38.47
CA VAL A 179 -19.37 -16.48 -39.84
C VAL A 179 -19.76 -17.67 -40.73
N LEU A 180 -19.72 -18.90 -40.19
CA LEU A 180 -20.14 -20.09 -40.94
C LEU A 180 -21.63 -20.09 -41.31
N TYR A 181 -22.49 -19.58 -40.41
CA TYR A 181 -23.91 -19.41 -40.69
C TYR A 181 -24.16 -18.33 -41.75
N GLU A 182 -23.47 -17.19 -41.66
CA GLU A 182 -23.68 -16.06 -42.57
C GLU A 182 -23.27 -16.38 -44.01
N HIS A 183 -22.22 -17.17 -44.19
CA HIS A 183 -21.77 -17.62 -45.52
C HIS A 183 -22.48 -18.87 -46.06
N HIS A 184 -23.61 -19.29 -45.48
CA HIS A 184 -24.43 -20.39 -45.97
C HIS A 184 -23.64 -21.70 -46.20
N VAL A 185 -22.56 -21.93 -45.45
CA VAL A 185 -21.78 -23.18 -45.56
C VAL A 185 -22.64 -24.39 -45.17
N PHE A 186 -23.67 -24.17 -44.36
CA PHE A 186 -24.64 -25.18 -43.92
C PHE A 186 -26.01 -25.08 -44.63
N GLY A 187 -26.13 -24.34 -45.74
CA GLY A 187 -27.39 -24.11 -46.46
C GLY A 187 -27.24 -24.07 -47.97
#